data_AF-A0A318IIT1-F1
#
_entry.id   AF-A0A318IIT1-F1
#
_cell.length_a   1.000
_cell.length_b   1.000
_cell.length_c   1.000
_cell.angle_alpha   90.00
_cell.angle_beta   90.00
_cell.angle_gamma   90.00
#
_symmetry.space_group_name_H-M   'P 1'
#
loop_
_entity.id
_entity.type
_entity.pdbx_description
1 polymer ?
#
loop_
_entity_poly.entity_id
_entity_poly.type
_entity_poly.pdbx_seq_one_letter_code
_entity_poly.pdbx_strand_id
1 'polypeptide(L)'
;MCKIKKDQNVLIQFGYNHDGPSNYDPGIRVGIRGIGEEIDRSLSDRHVVVHSYGWYLGTMVAEIKESGAIPIIRPMLLGIVPYF
;
A
#
# COMPACT_ATOMS: atom_id res chain seq x y z
N MET A 1 17.09 9.54 -9.58
CA MET A 1 15.90 9.41 -8.71
C MET A 1 15.33 10.80 -8.45
N CYS A 2 14.04 11.04 -8.70
CA CYS A 2 13.39 12.32 -8.39
C CYS A 2 13.02 12.36 -6.90
N LYS A 3 13.38 13.43 -6.18
CA LYS A 3 13.00 13.62 -4.78
C LYS A 3 11.67 14.37 -4.69
N ILE A 4 10.83 14.00 -3.74
CA ILE A 4 9.63 14.77 -3.38
C ILE A 4 10.06 16.14 -2.86
N LYS A 5 9.38 17.19 -3.31
CA LYS A 5 9.62 18.57 -2.88
C LYS A 5 8.36 19.14 -2.22
N LYS A 6 8.57 20.16 -1.38
CA LYS A 6 7.51 20.95 -0.77
C LYS A 6 6.49 21.44 -1.82
N ASP A 7 5.21 21.47 -1.41
CA ASP A 7 4.06 21.95 -2.18
C ASP A 7 3.73 21.12 -3.44
N GLN A 8 4.33 19.93 -3.62
CA GLN A 8 3.95 18.99 -4.67
C GLN A 8 2.78 18.11 -4.26
N ASN A 9 1.92 17.75 -5.22
CA ASN A 9 0.92 16.71 -5.03
C ASN A 9 1.54 15.33 -5.30
N VAL A 10 1.33 14.38 -4.38
CA VAL A 10 1.76 12.99 -4.54
C VAL A 10 0.53 12.11 -4.58
N LEU A 11 0.30 11.50 -5.75
CA LEU A 11 -0.80 10.56 -5.94
C LEU A 11 -0.39 9.15 -5.49
N ILE A 12 -1.15 8.58 -4.57
CA ILE A 12 -0.97 7.22 -4.08
C ILE A 12 -2.13 6.36 -4.57
N GLN A 13 -1.84 5.36 -5.40
CA GLN A 13 -2.84 4.41 -5.88
C GLN A 13 -2.31 2.98 -5.73
N PHE A 14 -2.86 2.25 -4.77
CA PHE A 14 -2.60 0.83 -4.53
C PHE A 14 -3.92 0.10 -4.34
N GLY A 15 -3.92 -1.22 -4.59
CA GLY A 15 -5.07 -2.08 -4.32
C GLY A 15 -5.11 -3.37 -5.14
N TYR A 16 -4.71 -3.36 -6.42
CA TYR A 16 -4.85 -4.52 -7.32
C TYR A 16 -4.06 -5.74 -6.85
N ASN A 17 -2.79 -5.51 -6.48
CA ASN A 17 -1.88 -6.57 -6.06
C ASN A 17 -1.91 -6.82 -4.55
N HIS A 18 -2.76 -6.11 -3.80
CA HIS A 18 -2.84 -6.22 -2.33
C HIS A 18 -3.96 -7.17 -1.89
N ASP A 19 -4.78 -7.64 -2.82
CA ASP A 19 -5.86 -8.60 -2.59
C ASP A 19 -5.39 -9.98 -3.07
N GLY A 20 -5.20 -10.93 -2.15
CA GLY A 20 -4.73 -12.27 -2.48
C GLY A 20 -4.58 -13.17 -1.26
N PRO A 21 -4.70 -14.50 -1.42
CA PRO A 21 -4.45 -15.43 -0.34
C PRO A 21 -2.99 -15.32 0.11
N SER A 22 -2.79 -14.96 1.38
CA SER A 22 -1.47 -14.84 2.01
C SER A 22 -0.62 -16.12 1.91
N ASN A 23 -1.27 -17.27 1.70
CA ASN A 23 -0.65 -18.58 1.90
C ASN A 23 -0.15 -19.28 0.63
N TYR A 24 -0.28 -18.68 -0.57
CA TYR A 24 -0.15 -19.46 -1.81
C TYR A 24 1.03 -19.14 -2.74
N ASP A 25 1.71 -18.00 -2.59
CA ASP A 25 2.87 -17.71 -3.44
C ASP A 25 3.77 -16.63 -2.80
N PRO A 26 5.06 -16.91 -2.53
CA PRO A 26 6.03 -15.94 -2.01
C PRO A 26 6.32 -14.77 -2.96
N GLY A 27 5.77 -14.79 -4.19
CA GLY A 27 5.76 -13.68 -5.14
C GLY A 27 4.57 -12.71 -5.00
N ILE A 28 3.52 -13.04 -4.23
CA ILE A 28 2.34 -12.17 -4.07
C ILE A 28 2.59 -11.16 -2.96
N ARG A 29 2.47 -9.86 -3.32
CA ARG A 29 2.64 -8.71 -2.42
C ARG A 29 1.37 -8.49 -1.58
N VAL A 30 1.03 -9.46 -0.73
CA VAL A 30 -0.15 -9.37 0.14
C VAL A 30 0.17 -8.49 1.35
N GLY A 31 -0.56 -7.38 1.51
CA GLY A 31 -0.65 -6.70 2.79
C GLY A 31 -1.66 -7.42 3.68
N ILE A 32 -1.43 -7.45 5.00
CA ILE A 32 -2.40 -8.08 5.90
C ILE A 32 -3.65 -7.20 5.97
N ARG A 33 -4.81 -7.84 6.12
CA ARG A 33 -6.05 -7.12 6.36
C ARG A 33 -5.97 -6.38 7.70
N GLY A 34 -6.15 -5.06 7.67
CA GLY A 34 -6.08 -4.23 8.87
C GLY A 34 -5.89 -2.76 8.51
N ILE A 35 -6.08 -1.89 9.50
CA ILE A 35 -5.86 -0.45 9.38
C ILE A 35 -4.81 0.09 10.35
N GLY A 36 -4.23 -0.77 11.19
CA GLY A 36 -3.32 -0.40 12.27
C GLY A 36 -1.98 -1.10 12.17
N GLU A 37 -1.38 -1.39 13.31
CA GLU A 37 -0.03 -1.96 13.45
C GLU A 37 -0.03 -3.50 13.33
N GLU A 38 -0.99 -4.11 12.63
CA GLU A 38 -1.01 -5.56 12.46
C GLU A 38 0.26 -6.02 11.72
N ILE A 39 0.90 -7.06 12.26
CA ILE A 39 2.16 -7.61 11.75
C ILE A 39 2.01 -9.12 11.59
N ASP A 40 2.44 -9.62 10.44
CA ASP A 40 2.59 -11.05 10.17
C ASP A 40 4.06 -11.37 9.92
N ARG A 41 4.55 -12.37 10.66
CA ARG A 41 5.91 -12.93 10.56
C ARG A 41 5.89 -14.39 10.12
N SER A 42 4.71 -14.95 9.84
CA SER A 42 4.49 -16.34 9.46
C SER A 42 4.67 -16.57 7.96
N LEU A 43 4.63 -15.51 7.14
CA LEU A 43 4.91 -15.51 5.70
C LEU A 43 6.39 -15.78 5.34
N SER A 44 7.10 -16.45 6.24
CA SER A 44 8.54 -16.41 6.33
C SER A 44 9.14 -17.82 6.33
N ASP A 45 9.37 -18.32 5.13
CA ASP A 45 10.61 -19.04 4.81
C ASP A 45 11.82 -18.08 4.66
N ARG A 46 11.61 -16.74 4.75
CA ARG A 46 12.60 -15.67 4.41
C ARG A 46 12.80 -14.54 5.45
N HIS A 47 12.28 -14.65 6.66
CA HIS A 47 12.36 -13.64 7.74
C HIS A 47 11.84 -12.24 7.36
N VAL A 48 10.73 -12.16 6.62
CA VAL A 48 10.12 -10.88 6.23
C VAL A 48 9.05 -10.47 7.23
N VAL A 49 9.05 -9.19 7.62
CA VAL A 49 7.99 -8.55 8.41
C VAL A 49 7.00 -7.92 7.44
N VAL A 50 5.75 -8.36 7.48
CA VAL A 50 4.65 -7.78 6.68
C VAL A 50 3.74 -6.99 7.59
N HIS A 51 3.37 -5.78 7.17
CA HIS A 51 2.41 -4.92 7.89
C HIS A 51 1.03 -4.91 7.21
N SER A 52 0.05 -4.32 7.89
CA SER A 52 -1.28 -4.09 7.33
C SER A 52 -1.26 -3.12 6.15
N TYR A 53 -2.29 -3.19 5.29
CA TYR A 53 -2.47 -2.20 4.22
C TYR A 53 -2.57 -0.77 4.77
N GLY A 54 -3.30 -0.57 5.88
CA GLY A 54 -3.42 0.74 6.51
C GLY A 54 -2.09 1.26 7.06
N TRP A 55 -1.25 0.38 7.60
CA TRP A 55 0.10 0.74 8.05
C TRP A 55 0.93 1.33 6.91
N TYR A 56 1.01 0.62 5.78
CA TYR A 56 1.79 1.08 4.62
C TYR A 56 1.28 2.42 4.07
N LEU A 57 -0.04 2.58 3.95
CA LEU A 57 -0.63 3.86 3.55
C LEU A 57 -0.32 4.97 4.55
N GLY A 58 -0.44 4.69 5.85
CA GLY A 58 -0.16 5.63 6.93
C GLY A 58 1.30 6.12 6.91
N THR A 59 2.24 5.19 6.77
CA THR A 59 3.68 5.49 6.66
C THR A 59 3.98 6.37 5.45
N MET A 60 3.47 6.01 4.26
CA MET A 60 3.66 6.83 3.06
C MET A 60 3.08 8.25 3.22
N VAL A 61 1.88 8.37 3.80
CA VAL A 61 1.24 9.66 4.05
C VAL A 61 2.07 10.51 5.01
N ALA A 62 2.64 9.90 6.06
CA ALA A 62 3.48 10.59 7.03
C ALA A 62 4.75 11.14 6.37
N GLU A 63 5.46 10.32 5.60
CA GLU A 63 6.69 10.72 4.90
C GLU A 63 6.44 11.84 3.87
N ILE A 64 5.34 11.77 3.12
CA ILE A 64 4.97 12.82 2.16
C ILE A 64 4.67 14.14 2.89
N LYS A 65 3.93 14.09 4.00
CA LYS A 65 3.64 15.29 4.81
C LYS A 65 4.92 15.88 5.41
N GLU A 66 5.85 15.05 5.88
CA GLU A 66 7.14 15.49 6.41
C GLU A 66 7.98 16.22 5.35
N SER A 67 7.89 15.79 4.09
CA SER A 67 8.53 16.49 2.96
C SER A 67 7.86 17.83 2.57
N GLY A 68 6.74 18.17 3.19
CA GLY A 68 5.93 19.36 2.89
C GLY A 68 5.08 19.23 1.62
N ALA A 69 4.91 18.01 1.11
CA ALA A 69 4.06 17.69 -0.03
C ALA A 69 2.64 17.29 0.43
N ILE A 70 1.71 17.21 -0.53
CA ILE A 70 0.29 16.92 -0.30
C ILE A 70 -0.01 15.49 -0.81
N PRO A 71 -0.23 14.52 0.10
CA PRO A 71 -0.62 13.18 -0.31
C PRO A 71 -2.09 13.14 -0.75
N ILE A 72 -2.35 12.49 -1.88
CA ILE A 72 -3.70 12.24 -2.41
C ILE A 72 -3.87 10.75 -2.55
N ILE A 73 -4.73 10.15 -1.73
CA ILE A 73 -5.07 8.73 -1.84
C ILE A 73 -6.17 8.57 -2.89
N ARG A 74 -5.92 7.71 -3.88
CA ARG A 74 -6.92 7.30 -4.87
C ARG A 74 -7.25 5.83 -4.68
N PRO A 75 -8.51 5.49 -4.29
CA PRO A 75 -8.93 4.11 -4.32
C PRO A 75 -8.89 3.60 -5.76
N MET A 76 -8.55 2.32 -5.92
CA MET A 76 -8.73 1.65 -7.19
C MET A 76 -10.23 1.44 -7.41
N LEU A 77 -10.76 2.02 -8.48
CA LEU A 77 -12.07 1.67 -8.99
C LEU A 77 -11.89 0.42 -9.86
N LEU A 78 -12.58 -0.68 -9.53
CA LEU A 78 -12.70 -1.79 -10.46
C LEU A 78 -13.51 -1.28 -11.65
N GLY A 79 -12.88 -1.23 -12.83
CA GLY A 79 -13.56 -0.83 -14.06
C GLY A 79 -14.59 -1.87 -14.45
N ILE A 80 -15.78 -1.82 -13.85
CA ILE A 80 -16.98 -2.39 -14.45
C ILE A 80 -17.40 -1.35 -15.50
N VAL A 81 -16.78 -1.42 -16.67
CA VAL A 81 -17.40 -0.86 -17.87
C VAL A 81 -18.45 -1.91 -18.25
N PRO A 82 -19.76 -1.70 -18.03
CA PRO A 82 -20.73 -2.60 -18.62
C PRO A 82 -20.55 -2.44 -20.14
N TYR A 83 -20.16 -3.52 -20.79
CA TYR A 83 -20.34 -3.65 -22.23
C TYR A 83 -21.84 -3.48 -22.48
N PHE A 84 -22.24 -2.35 -23.05
CA PHE A 84 -23.49 -2.18 -23.77
C PHE A 84 -23.25 -2.54 -25.23
#